data_AF-A0A2V6PKR3-F1
#
_entry.id   AF-A0A2V6PKR3-F1
#
_cell.length_a   1.000
_cell.length_b   1.000
_cell.length_c   1.000
_cell.angle_alpha   90.00
_cell.angle_beta   90.00
_cell.angle_gamma   90.00
#
_symmetry.space_group_name_H-M   'P 1'
#
loop_
_entity.id
_entity.type
_entity.pdbx_description
1 polymer ?
#
loop_
_entity_poly.entity_id
_entity_poly.type
_entity_poly.pdbx_seq_one_letter_code
_entity_poly.pdbx_strand_id
1 'polypeptide(L)'
;MKYQHSFRPLFILLASLAICLAPPSAQEQIDITRAGGSKRIPISLEGYAGEVLNVLTFDLEIQGFEVTGADKAQYLVSGGGNSDVTGHLTDRVSKTTLLSDAIVEKITGRSGIARTKIAFKVETGQNSEIYVADYDGHNAQQVTQDHTINRDPAWVPGRRVLYYTSYKAGNPDIYMHDLQSGTRRAFARYPGLNAGAAPSPDGRRVALVLGKGGSPDIYVCDADSGNLNQLTKTKEAESSPCWSPDGRTICFSSRHEGRSALFTVPAGGGPMRGLSTGGALNCTEPDWSPDGKQIVFTRLVGDFEICVVPAGGSAMTPLVAGEDPSWAPNSRTVIFTRRVKGKRVVSLLDVPTIQTKDIQQTSGSCSQPCWAK
;
A
#
# COMPACT_ATOMS: atom_id res chain seq x y z
N MET A 1 -2.63 50.18 29.91
CA MET A 1 -3.13 49.26 28.87
C MET A 1 -2.40 47.92 29.03
N LYS A 2 -3.06 46.90 29.60
CA LYS A 2 -2.57 45.52 29.66
C LYS A 2 -3.65 44.64 29.02
N TYR A 3 -3.37 44.09 27.85
CA TYR A 3 -4.24 43.09 27.22
C TYR A 3 -4.01 41.74 27.90
N GLN A 4 -5.01 41.25 28.63
CA GLN A 4 -5.08 39.85 29.06
C GLN A 4 -5.60 39.02 27.90
N HIS A 5 -4.77 38.15 27.33
CA HIS A 5 -5.23 37.08 26.45
C HIS A 5 -5.85 35.97 27.30
N SER A 6 -7.17 35.89 27.24
CA SER A 6 -7.95 34.74 27.67
C SER A 6 -7.64 33.56 26.74
N PHE A 7 -6.89 32.58 27.24
CA PHE A 7 -6.80 31.26 26.64
C PHE A 7 -8.12 30.53 26.91
N ARG A 8 -8.95 30.34 25.87
CA ARG A 8 -10.06 29.39 25.92
C ARG A 8 -9.53 28.00 25.54
N PRO A 9 -9.77 26.94 26.34
CA PRO A 9 -9.40 25.60 25.96
C PRO A 9 -10.24 25.13 24.77
N LEU A 10 -9.58 24.54 23.77
CA LEU A 10 -10.16 23.90 22.61
C LEU A 10 -10.84 22.59 23.08
N PHE A 11 -12.16 22.58 23.22
CA PHE A 11 -12.93 21.36 23.48
C PHE A 11 -13.10 20.56 22.19
N ILE A 12 -12.57 19.34 22.17
CA ILE A 12 -12.89 18.32 21.17
C ILE A 12 -14.30 17.82 21.46
N LEU A 13 -15.28 18.13 20.61
CA LEU A 13 -16.60 17.51 20.68
C LEU A 13 -16.53 16.12 20.04
N LEU A 14 -16.45 15.08 20.88
CA LEU A 14 -16.63 13.68 20.48
C LEU A 14 -18.11 13.44 20.17
N ALA A 15 -18.42 12.99 18.96
CA ALA A 15 -19.68 12.30 18.71
C ALA A 15 -19.70 11.03 19.58
N SER A 16 -20.79 10.79 20.31
CA SER A 16 -20.95 9.60 21.13
C SER A 16 -21.12 8.37 20.23
N LEU A 17 -20.03 7.61 20.03
CA LEU A 17 -20.07 6.30 19.39
C LEU A 17 -20.62 5.27 20.38
N ALA A 18 -21.88 4.87 20.22
CA ALA A 18 -22.47 3.77 20.97
C ALA A 18 -22.36 2.48 20.16
N ILE A 19 -21.44 1.60 20.55
CA ILE A 19 -21.35 0.22 20.06
C ILE A 19 -22.00 -0.67 21.12
N CYS A 20 -23.20 -1.17 20.83
CA CYS A 20 -23.87 -2.14 21.69
C CYS A 20 -23.45 -3.55 21.25
N LEU A 21 -22.95 -4.33 22.22
CA LEU A 21 -22.64 -5.73 22.03
C LEU A 21 -23.94 -6.54 22.10
N ALA A 22 -24.26 -7.29 21.05
CA ALA A 22 -25.15 -8.44 21.20
C ALA A 22 -24.43 -9.50 22.07
N PRO A 23 -25.16 -10.35 22.85
CA PRO A 23 -24.53 -11.31 23.74
C PRO A 23 -23.51 -12.19 23.00
N PRO A 24 -22.35 -12.50 23.59
CA PRO A 24 -21.22 -13.04 22.85
C PRO A 24 -21.49 -14.48 22.41
N SER A 25 -21.56 -14.71 21.10
CA SER A 25 -20.99 -15.94 20.54
C SER A 25 -19.47 -15.76 20.51
N ALA A 26 -18.73 -16.84 20.74
CA ALA A 26 -17.27 -16.84 20.89
C ALA A 26 -16.59 -15.87 19.91
N GLN A 27 -15.78 -14.96 20.46
CA GLN A 27 -15.08 -13.92 19.73
C GLN A 27 -14.09 -14.58 18.75
N GLU A 28 -14.54 -14.90 17.52
CA GLU A 28 -13.66 -15.36 16.44
C GLU A 28 -12.72 -14.21 16.10
N GLN A 29 -11.55 -14.20 16.73
CA GLN A 29 -10.48 -13.27 16.39
C GLN A 29 -10.08 -13.56 14.93
N ILE A 30 -10.25 -12.58 14.03
CA ILE A 30 -9.85 -12.78 12.62
C ILE A 30 -8.34 -13.05 12.57
N ASP A 31 -8.00 -14.28 12.19
CA ASP A 31 -6.62 -14.67 11.97
C ASP A 31 -6.14 -14.15 10.62
N ILE A 32 -5.40 -13.03 10.64
CA ILE A 32 -4.81 -12.45 9.42
C ILE A 32 -3.60 -13.21 8.90
N THR A 33 -3.08 -14.16 9.68
CA THR A 33 -1.96 -15.00 9.22
C THR A 33 -2.43 -16.05 8.24
N ARG A 34 -3.75 -16.29 8.16
CA ARG A 34 -4.37 -17.19 7.22
C ARG A 34 -5.07 -16.42 6.09
N ALA A 35 -4.41 -16.36 4.95
CA ALA A 35 -5.05 -15.97 3.70
C ALA A 35 -6.15 -16.98 3.31
N GLY A 36 -7.34 -16.47 2.97
CA GLY A 36 -8.47 -17.31 2.57
C GLY A 36 -8.98 -18.21 3.69
N GLY A 37 -10.15 -17.87 4.23
CA GLY A 37 -10.84 -18.72 5.21
C GLY A 37 -11.35 -17.99 6.44
N SER A 38 -11.16 -16.68 6.53
CA SER A 38 -11.81 -15.86 7.55
C SER A 38 -13.22 -15.47 7.12
N LYS A 39 -14.17 -15.54 8.05
CA LYS A 39 -15.51 -14.98 7.86
C LYS A 39 -15.47 -13.46 8.07
N ARG A 40 -16.38 -12.76 7.40
CA ARG A 40 -16.59 -11.33 7.63
C ARG A 40 -17.32 -11.12 8.96
N ILE A 41 -17.06 -9.99 9.61
CA ILE A 41 -17.75 -9.59 10.83
C ILE A 41 -19.07 -8.90 10.47
N PRO A 42 -20.23 -9.49 10.77
CA PRO A 42 -21.51 -8.88 10.44
C PRO A 42 -21.78 -7.66 11.34
N ILE A 43 -22.09 -6.52 10.73
CA ILE A 43 -22.31 -5.23 11.40
C ILE A 43 -23.57 -4.54 10.86
N SER A 44 -24.36 -3.91 11.72
CA SER A 44 -25.47 -3.04 11.31
C SER A 44 -25.11 -1.59 11.52
N LEU A 45 -25.46 -0.74 10.54
CA LEU A 45 -25.23 0.70 10.56
C LEU A 45 -26.59 1.41 10.64
N GLU A 46 -26.92 1.96 11.79
CA GLU A 46 -28.18 2.66 12.05
C GLU A 46 -27.95 4.17 12.21
N GLY A 47 -28.86 5.00 11.71
CA GLY A 47 -28.77 6.46 11.82
C GLY A 47 -27.82 7.13 10.79
N TYR A 48 -27.30 6.37 9.82
CA TYR A 48 -26.50 6.88 8.70
C TYR A 48 -27.29 6.77 7.40
N ALA A 49 -27.18 7.76 6.51
CA ALA A 49 -27.89 7.77 5.22
C ALA A 49 -27.07 8.44 4.12
N GLY A 50 -27.44 8.17 2.87
CA GLY A 50 -26.83 8.78 1.68
C GLY A 50 -25.33 8.48 1.57
N GLU A 51 -24.55 9.50 1.22
CA GLU A 51 -23.11 9.41 1.02
C GLU A 51 -22.34 8.88 2.24
N VAL A 52 -22.75 9.28 3.45
CA VAL A 52 -22.11 8.82 4.70
C VAL A 52 -22.21 7.31 4.85
N LEU A 53 -23.39 6.73 4.60
CA LEU A 53 -23.60 5.29 4.66
C LEU A 53 -22.78 4.57 3.59
N ASN A 54 -22.69 5.13 2.38
CA ASN A 54 -21.93 4.53 1.28
C ASN A 54 -20.43 4.46 1.59
N VAL A 55 -19.84 5.58 2.07
CA VAL A 55 -18.42 5.63 2.46
C VAL A 55 -18.14 4.67 3.61
N LEU A 56 -18.97 4.70 4.67
CA LEU A 56 -18.78 3.83 5.82
C LEU A 56 -18.91 2.35 5.45
N THR A 57 -19.85 2.00 4.58
CA THR A 57 -20.02 0.65 4.05
C THR A 57 -18.80 0.24 3.22
N PHE A 58 -18.31 1.13 2.36
CA PHE A 58 -17.11 0.86 1.56
C PHE A 58 -15.91 0.53 2.45
N ASP A 59 -15.61 1.42 3.39
CA ASP A 59 -14.45 1.37 4.28
C ASP A 59 -14.47 0.15 5.19
N LEU A 60 -15.63 -0.20 5.75
CA LEU A 60 -15.75 -1.33 6.67
C LEU A 60 -15.65 -2.65 5.91
N GLU A 61 -16.34 -2.80 4.79
CA GLU A 61 -16.34 -4.06 4.05
C GLU A 61 -14.96 -4.45 3.53
N ILE A 62 -14.13 -3.48 3.08
CA ILE A 62 -12.75 -3.77 2.65
C ILE A 62 -11.81 -4.09 3.83
N GLN A 63 -12.27 -3.89 5.06
CA GLN A 63 -11.55 -4.21 6.30
C GLN A 63 -12.13 -5.45 7.01
N GLY A 64 -12.92 -6.25 6.30
CA GLY A 64 -13.39 -7.56 6.77
C GLY A 64 -14.75 -7.55 7.45
N PHE A 65 -15.51 -6.46 7.33
CA PHE A 65 -16.87 -6.38 7.83
C PHE A 65 -17.88 -6.76 6.75
N GLU A 66 -19.11 -7.07 7.16
CA GLU A 66 -20.25 -7.29 6.29
C GLU A 66 -21.41 -6.45 6.81
N VAL A 67 -21.82 -5.44 6.05
CA VAL A 67 -22.96 -4.60 6.44
C VAL A 67 -24.25 -5.37 6.18
N THR A 68 -25.02 -5.59 7.25
CA THR A 68 -26.23 -6.42 7.25
C THR A 68 -27.32 -5.80 8.11
N GLY A 69 -28.53 -6.37 8.05
CA GLY A 69 -29.64 -5.98 8.92
C GLY A 69 -29.34 -6.25 10.40
N ALA A 70 -29.94 -5.47 11.29
CA ALA A 70 -29.75 -5.57 12.74
C ALA A 70 -30.06 -6.96 13.31
N ASP A 71 -30.95 -7.72 12.66
CA ASP A 71 -31.33 -9.10 13.01
C ASP A 71 -30.18 -10.11 12.84
N LYS A 72 -29.22 -9.81 11.96
CA LYS A 72 -28.07 -10.68 11.61
C LYS A 72 -26.73 -10.11 12.06
N ALA A 73 -26.72 -8.89 12.58
CA ALA A 73 -25.50 -8.20 12.96
C ALA A 73 -24.95 -8.70 14.30
N GLN A 74 -23.63 -8.90 14.37
CA GLN A 74 -22.92 -9.15 15.62
C GLN A 74 -22.70 -7.82 16.39
N TYR A 75 -22.50 -6.73 15.66
CA TYR A 75 -22.29 -5.39 16.21
C TYR A 75 -23.31 -4.41 15.65
N LEU A 76 -23.92 -3.62 16.54
CA LEU A 76 -24.78 -2.50 16.15
C LEU A 76 -23.98 -1.20 16.31
N VAL A 77 -23.89 -0.42 15.24
CA VAL A 77 -23.30 0.92 15.24
C VAL A 77 -24.40 1.92 14.97
N SER A 78 -24.70 2.74 15.96
CA SER A 78 -25.72 3.79 15.85
C SER A 78 -25.08 5.17 15.76
N GLY A 79 -25.56 5.98 14.82
CA GLY A 79 -25.24 7.40 14.70
C GLY A 79 -26.34 8.23 15.37
N GLY A 80 -25.97 9.08 16.31
CA GLY A 80 -26.90 10.05 16.90
C GLY A 80 -27.35 11.06 15.85
N GLY A 81 -28.64 11.05 15.52
CA GLY A 81 -29.26 11.96 14.56
C GLY A 81 -29.20 13.40 15.06
N ASN A 82 -28.19 14.15 14.63
CA ASN A 82 -28.35 15.55 14.27
C ASN A 82 -27.28 15.92 13.25
N SER A 83 -27.76 16.51 12.17
CA SER A 83 -27.01 17.15 11.11
C SER A 83 -26.00 18.16 11.67
N ASP A 84 -24.79 17.72 12.02
CA ASP A 84 -23.63 18.60 12.16
C ASP A 84 -22.30 17.85 11.94
N VAL A 85 -22.16 17.34 10.72
CA VAL A 85 -20.86 17.35 10.03
C VAL A 85 -20.62 18.78 9.50
N THR A 86 -20.64 19.77 10.39
CA THR A 86 -20.13 21.12 10.13
C THR A 86 -19.06 21.42 11.17
N GLY A 87 -18.05 22.17 10.76
CA GLY A 87 -16.77 22.25 11.44
C GLY A 87 -15.74 22.39 10.35
N HIS A 88 -15.43 23.63 10.02
CA HIS A 88 -14.49 24.04 8.98
C HIS A 88 -13.11 23.40 9.20
N LEU A 89 -12.93 22.21 8.65
CA LEU A 89 -11.86 21.82 7.72
C LEU A 89 -12.58 21.20 6.52
N THR A 90 -12.06 21.39 5.32
CA THR A 90 -12.76 21.46 4.03
C THR A 90 -13.55 20.23 3.53
N ASP A 91 -13.76 19.17 4.30
CA ASP A 91 -14.38 17.95 3.74
C ASP A 91 -15.23 17.12 4.74
N ARG A 92 -16.47 16.80 4.34
CA ARG A 92 -17.39 15.91 5.07
C ARG A 92 -16.90 14.46 5.06
N VAL A 93 -16.16 14.04 4.04
CA VAL A 93 -15.56 12.69 3.91
C VAL A 93 -14.68 12.39 5.13
N SER A 94 -13.91 13.38 5.60
CA SER A 94 -12.96 13.22 6.71
C SER A 94 -13.59 12.83 8.06
N LYS A 95 -14.82 13.26 8.38
CA LYS A 95 -15.48 12.83 9.64
C LYS A 95 -15.92 11.37 9.57
N THR A 96 -16.37 10.91 8.40
CA THR A 96 -16.78 9.51 8.18
C THR A 96 -15.59 8.57 8.18
N THR A 97 -14.47 8.99 7.58
CA THR A 97 -13.18 8.28 7.60
C THR A 97 -12.68 8.02 9.03
N LEU A 98 -12.78 9.04 9.90
CA LEU A 98 -12.42 8.91 11.32
C LEU A 98 -13.31 7.92 12.08
N LEU A 99 -14.60 7.88 11.73
CA LEU A 99 -15.55 6.94 12.32
C LEU A 99 -15.23 5.50 11.92
N SER A 100 -14.91 5.24 10.65
CA SER A 100 -14.53 3.91 10.18
C SER A 100 -13.29 3.38 10.90
N ASP A 101 -12.21 4.19 10.97
CA ASP A 101 -10.99 3.82 11.69
C ASP A 101 -11.29 3.48 13.17
N ALA A 102 -12.15 4.26 13.83
CA ALA A 102 -12.52 4.04 15.23
C ALA A 102 -13.33 2.74 15.43
N ILE A 103 -14.23 2.40 14.51
CA ILE A 103 -15.00 1.14 14.54
C ILE A 103 -14.04 -0.05 14.36
N VAL A 104 -13.16 0.02 13.36
CA VAL A 104 -12.16 -1.03 13.09
C VAL A 104 -11.27 -1.25 14.32
N GLU A 105 -10.75 -0.17 14.91
CA GLU A 105 -9.91 -0.24 16.10
C GLU A 105 -10.67 -0.83 17.30
N LYS A 106 -11.90 -0.39 17.56
CA LYS A 106 -12.67 -0.85 18.70
C LYS A 106 -13.06 -2.33 18.61
N ILE A 107 -13.37 -2.82 17.42
CA ILE A 107 -13.84 -4.20 17.21
C ILE A 107 -12.67 -5.17 17.02
N THR A 108 -11.63 -4.76 16.28
CA THR A 108 -10.54 -5.65 15.88
C THR A 108 -9.24 -5.45 16.67
N GLY A 109 -9.12 -4.35 17.40
CA GLY A 109 -7.90 -3.95 18.10
C GLY A 109 -6.78 -3.44 17.17
N ARG A 110 -7.12 -3.05 15.93
CA ARG A 110 -6.15 -2.69 14.89
C ARG A 110 -6.46 -1.35 14.25
N SER A 111 -5.42 -0.66 13.81
CA SER A 111 -5.57 0.57 13.05
C SER A 111 -6.28 0.33 11.73
N GLY A 112 -7.27 1.17 11.43
CA GLY A 112 -7.89 1.22 10.11
C GLY A 112 -6.99 1.89 9.07
N ILE A 113 -7.44 1.86 7.81
CA ILE A 113 -6.72 2.40 6.65
C ILE A 113 -7.30 3.71 6.12
N ALA A 114 -8.39 4.22 6.70
CA ALA A 114 -9.24 5.18 6.03
C ALA A 114 -8.50 6.53 5.80
N ARG A 115 -7.52 6.86 6.66
CA ARG A 115 -6.68 8.08 6.55
C ARG A 115 -5.38 7.91 5.74
N THR A 116 -5.17 6.74 5.16
CA THR A 116 -3.93 6.44 4.43
C THR A 116 -4.00 6.97 3.00
N LYS A 117 -2.85 6.99 2.32
CA LYS A 117 -2.72 7.46 0.94
C LYS A 117 -2.03 6.42 0.08
N ILE A 118 -2.27 6.54 -1.21
CA ILE A 118 -1.65 5.70 -2.23
C ILE A 118 -0.95 6.59 -3.25
N ALA A 119 0.13 6.07 -3.84
CA ALA A 119 0.71 6.60 -5.07
C ALA A 119 0.52 5.55 -6.16
N PHE A 120 0.31 5.96 -7.41
CA PHE A 120 0.14 5.05 -8.53
C PHE A 120 0.52 5.71 -9.85
N LYS A 121 0.79 4.89 -10.86
CA LYS A 121 1.06 5.34 -12.22
C LYS A 121 -0.24 5.44 -13.00
N VAL A 122 -0.43 6.54 -13.73
CA VAL A 122 -1.47 6.70 -14.73
C VAL A 122 -0.84 6.84 -16.11
N GLU A 123 -1.20 5.95 -17.02
CA GLU A 123 -0.72 5.93 -18.40
C GLU A 123 -1.78 6.50 -19.35
N THR A 124 -1.35 7.42 -20.21
CA THR A 124 -2.17 8.05 -21.27
C THR A 124 -1.36 8.10 -22.56
N GLY A 125 -1.75 7.30 -23.54
CA GLY A 125 -0.98 7.14 -24.78
C GLY A 125 0.36 6.47 -24.51
N GLN A 126 1.46 7.16 -24.82
CA GLN A 126 2.84 6.69 -24.56
C GLN A 126 3.46 7.27 -23.28
N ASN A 127 2.76 8.20 -22.63
CA ASN A 127 3.25 8.88 -21.43
C ASN A 127 2.65 8.25 -20.18
N SER A 128 3.40 8.32 -19.08
CA SER A 128 2.90 7.92 -17.77
C SER A 128 3.35 8.90 -16.70
N GLU A 129 2.44 9.19 -15.77
CA GLU A 129 2.65 10.16 -14.70
C GLU A 129 2.30 9.53 -13.35
N ILE A 130 2.95 10.00 -12.28
CA ILE A 130 2.66 9.57 -10.92
C ILE A 130 1.52 10.42 -10.36
N TYR A 131 0.57 9.75 -9.75
CA TYR A 131 -0.56 10.33 -9.04
C TYR A 131 -0.52 9.91 -7.57
N VAL A 132 -1.10 10.74 -6.71
CA VAL A 132 -1.37 10.44 -5.30
C VAL A 132 -2.84 10.64 -5.02
N ALA A 133 -3.44 9.73 -4.26
CA ALA A 133 -4.85 9.81 -3.85
C ALA A 133 -5.02 9.37 -2.39
N ASP A 134 -6.22 9.55 -1.86
CA ASP A 134 -6.67 8.81 -0.68
C ASP A 134 -6.75 7.31 -1.01
N TYR A 135 -6.76 6.47 0.02
CA TYR A 135 -6.64 5.01 -0.16
C TYR A 135 -7.74 4.38 -1.05
N ASP A 136 -8.89 5.03 -1.13
CA ASP A 136 -10.07 4.66 -1.91
C ASP A 136 -10.12 5.33 -3.29
N GLY A 137 -9.03 6.00 -3.70
CA GLY A 137 -8.85 6.63 -5.01
C GLY A 137 -9.45 8.02 -5.15
N HIS A 138 -10.17 8.53 -4.13
CA HIS A 138 -10.66 9.90 -4.14
C HIS A 138 -9.53 10.90 -3.97
N ASN A 139 -9.81 12.16 -4.33
CA ASN A 139 -8.86 13.26 -4.22
C ASN A 139 -7.53 13.00 -4.97
N ALA A 140 -7.60 12.30 -6.11
CA ALA A 140 -6.44 12.01 -6.94
C ALA A 140 -5.80 13.30 -7.47
N GLN A 141 -4.49 13.44 -7.25
CA GLN A 141 -3.67 14.57 -7.66
C GLN A 141 -2.49 14.08 -8.48
N GLN A 142 -2.28 14.69 -9.64
CA GLN A 142 -1.13 14.43 -10.48
C GLN A 142 0.13 15.04 -9.84
N VAL A 143 1.12 14.20 -9.54
CA VAL A 143 2.40 14.59 -8.90
C VAL A 143 3.47 14.94 -9.92
N THR A 144 3.46 14.30 -11.09
CA THR A 144 4.42 14.57 -12.18
C THR A 144 3.71 15.03 -13.43
N GLN A 145 4.34 15.93 -14.18
CA GLN A 145 3.87 16.47 -15.46
C GLN A 145 5.05 16.52 -16.43
N ASP A 146 5.79 15.42 -16.52
CA ASP A 146 7.03 15.36 -17.28
C ASP A 146 6.80 15.05 -18.77
N HIS A 147 5.59 14.65 -19.14
CA HIS A 147 5.20 14.26 -20.50
C HIS A 147 6.14 13.19 -21.09
N THR A 148 6.51 12.24 -20.23
CA THR A 148 7.40 11.12 -20.54
C THR A 148 6.97 9.89 -19.73
N ILE A 149 7.83 8.88 -19.62
CA ILE A 149 7.59 7.71 -18.77
C ILE A 149 7.99 8.04 -17.34
N ASN A 150 7.02 7.93 -16.43
CA ASN A 150 7.23 7.85 -14.98
C ASN A 150 6.62 6.55 -14.45
N ARG A 151 7.31 5.88 -13.54
CA ARG A 151 6.92 4.54 -13.06
C ARG A 151 7.51 4.19 -11.70
N ASP A 152 6.99 3.10 -11.13
CA ASP A 152 7.45 2.47 -9.90
C ASP A 152 7.54 3.48 -8.71
N PRO A 153 6.43 4.14 -8.33
CA PRO A 153 6.43 5.05 -7.19
C PRO A 153 6.64 4.29 -5.87
N ALA A 154 7.39 4.88 -4.94
CA ALA A 154 7.64 4.31 -3.62
C ALA A 154 7.63 5.39 -2.53
N TRP A 155 6.77 5.22 -1.52
CA TRP A 155 6.71 6.11 -0.36
C TRP A 155 7.90 5.91 0.57
N VAL A 156 8.40 7.01 1.12
CA VAL A 156 9.26 6.97 2.31
C VAL A 156 8.36 6.82 3.54
N PRO A 157 8.49 5.75 4.34
CA PRO A 157 7.63 5.51 5.51
C PRO A 157 7.55 6.72 6.44
N GLY A 158 6.33 7.08 6.83
CA GLY A 158 6.06 8.22 7.72
C GLY A 158 6.39 9.62 7.16
N ARG A 159 6.79 9.75 5.88
CA ARG A 159 7.14 11.04 5.26
C ARG A 159 6.35 11.28 3.98
N ARG A 160 6.04 12.54 3.68
CA ARG A 160 5.41 12.94 2.40
C ARG A 160 6.45 13.06 1.27
N VAL A 161 7.22 12.00 1.08
CA VAL A 161 8.30 11.92 0.09
C VAL A 161 8.09 10.68 -0.75
N LEU A 162 8.20 10.85 -2.07
CA LEU A 162 8.15 9.76 -3.05
C LEU A 162 9.50 9.59 -3.74
N TYR A 163 9.88 8.34 -3.97
CA TYR A 163 10.79 7.98 -5.04
C TYR A 163 10.00 7.47 -6.25
N TYR A 164 10.54 7.66 -7.44
CA TYR A 164 10.02 7.06 -8.68
C TYR A 164 11.07 7.14 -9.78
N THR A 165 10.92 6.30 -10.80
CA THR A 165 11.77 6.32 -12.00
C THR A 165 11.17 7.25 -13.03
N SER A 166 11.96 8.16 -13.60
CA SER A 166 11.53 9.10 -14.64
C SER A 166 12.53 9.14 -15.80
N TYR A 167 12.00 9.18 -17.02
CA TYR A 167 12.79 9.26 -18.25
C TYR A 167 13.01 10.70 -18.74
N LYS A 168 12.62 11.70 -17.95
CA LYS A 168 12.64 13.11 -18.36
C LYS A 168 14.01 13.66 -18.77
N ALA A 169 15.09 13.03 -18.31
CA ALA A 169 16.46 13.41 -18.64
C ALA A 169 17.06 12.57 -19.81
N GLY A 170 16.25 11.73 -20.46
CA GLY A 170 16.69 10.81 -21.51
C GLY A 170 17.27 9.48 -21.00
N ASN A 171 17.63 9.41 -19.71
CA ASN A 171 18.00 8.17 -19.01
C ASN A 171 16.92 7.82 -17.97
N PRO A 172 16.63 6.52 -17.71
CA PRO A 172 15.85 6.13 -16.54
C PRO A 172 16.61 6.47 -15.26
N ASP A 173 16.24 7.58 -14.65
CA ASP A 173 16.82 8.06 -13.40
C ASP A 173 15.79 7.97 -12.27
N ILE A 174 16.27 7.69 -11.07
CA ILE A 174 15.43 7.71 -9.87
C ILE A 174 15.38 9.13 -9.35
N TYR A 175 14.18 9.68 -9.17
CA TYR A 175 13.94 10.98 -8.55
C TYR A 175 13.39 10.80 -7.15
N MET A 176 13.79 11.70 -6.26
CA MET A 176 13.14 11.94 -4.98
C MET A 176 12.32 13.23 -5.09
N HIS A 177 11.09 13.19 -4.60
CA HIS A 177 10.15 14.30 -4.62
C HIS A 177 9.51 14.46 -3.24
N ASP A 178 9.83 15.57 -2.58
CA ASP A 178 9.19 16.01 -1.35
C ASP A 178 7.88 16.73 -1.71
N LEU A 179 6.75 16.11 -1.39
CA LEU A 179 5.42 16.60 -1.76
C LEU A 179 4.93 17.74 -0.85
N GLN A 180 5.61 18.01 0.26
CA GLN A 180 5.25 19.12 1.14
C GLN A 180 5.85 20.43 0.64
N SER A 181 7.09 20.41 0.20
CA SER A 181 7.81 21.57 -0.35
C SER A 181 7.72 21.68 -1.87
N GLY A 182 7.36 20.60 -2.57
CA GLY A 182 7.48 20.48 -4.03
C GLY A 182 8.92 20.28 -4.50
N THR A 183 9.88 20.11 -3.58
CA THR A 183 11.29 19.94 -3.95
C THR A 183 11.48 18.60 -4.65
N ARG A 184 12.06 18.64 -5.84
CA ARG A 184 12.36 17.44 -6.63
C ARG A 184 13.81 17.42 -7.07
N ARG A 185 14.52 16.32 -6.79
CA ARG A 185 15.91 16.11 -7.22
C ARG A 185 16.14 14.70 -7.74
N ALA A 186 17.10 14.53 -8.64
CA ALA A 186 17.56 13.19 -8.97
C ALA A 186 18.27 12.59 -7.74
N PHE A 187 17.97 11.33 -7.46
CA PHE A 187 18.56 10.55 -6.38
C PHE A 187 19.62 9.58 -6.90
N ALA A 188 19.36 8.90 -8.02
CA ALA A 188 20.34 8.04 -8.69
C ALA A 188 20.29 8.28 -10.21
N ARG A 189 21.48 8.44 -10.82
CA ARG A 189 21.68 8.80 -12.23
C ARG A 189 22.94 8.18 -12.83
N TYR A 190 23.10 6.88 -12.63
CA TYR A 190 24.22 6.13 -13.18
C TYR A 190 23.94 5.75 -14.64
N PRO A 191 24.98 5.47 -15.46
CA PRO A 191 24.77 4.92 -16.80
C PRO A 191 23.93 3.63 -16.76
N GLY A 192 23.00 3.51 -17.71
CA GLY A 192 22.09 2.36 -17.77
C GLY A 192 20.86 2.53 -16.89
N LEU A 193 20.27 1.40 -16.48
CA LEU A 193 19.03 1.38 -15.69
C LEU A 193 19.27 1.95 -14.28
N ASN A 194 18.40 2.87 -13.84
CA ASN A 194 18.22 3.20 -12.42
C ASN A 194 16.72 3.10 -12.12
N ALA A 195 16.29 2.08 -11.38
CA ALA A 195 14.88 1.85 -11.10
C ALA A 195 14.61 1.18 -9.74
N GLY A 196 13.34 0.94 -9.44
CA GLY A 196 12.92 0.10 -8.32
C GLY A 196 13.36 0.62 -6.95
N ALA A 197 13.26 1.92 -6.71
CA ALA A 197 13.59 2.50 -5.42
C ALA A 197 12.67 1.95 -4.33
N ALA A 198 13.25 1.43 -3.25
CA ALA A 198 12.50 0.96 -2.09
C ALA A 198 13.14 1.51 -0.81
N PRO A 199 12.51 2.49 -0.14
CA PRO A 199 12.99 3.03 1.13
C PRO A 199 12.92 1.98 2.26
N SER A 200 13.90 2.00 3.16
CA SER A 200 13.89 1.20 4.38
C SER A 200 12.79 1.68 5.35
N PRO A 201 12.36 0.83 6.31
CA PRO A 201 11.31 1.19 7.27
C PRO A 201 11.60 2.46 8.09
N ASP A 202 12.87 2.77 8.33
CA ASP A 202 13.32 3.99 9.02
C ASP A 202 13.57 5.18 8.07
N GLY A 203 13.44 4.98 6.76
CA GLY A 203 13.67 5.97 5.71
C GLY A 203 15.13 6.41 5.53
N ARG A 204 16.09 5.77 6.19
CA ARG A 204 17.52 6.16 6.14
C ARG A 204 18.29 5.54 4.98
N ARG A 205 17.78 4.44 4.42
CA ARG A 205 18.39 3.73 3.30
C ARG A 205 17.38 3.53 2.20
N VAL A 206 17.86 3.37 0.98
CA VAL A 206 17.03 3.09 -0.19
C VAL A 206 17.68 1.94 -0.95
N ALA A 207 16.95 0.84 -1.10
CA ALA A 207 17.34 -0.21 -2.02
C ALA A 207 17.05 0.24 -3.46
N LEU A 208 17.95 -0.06 -4.39
CA LEU A 208 17.89 0.39 -5.78
C LEU A 208 18.24 -0.78 -6.72
N VAL A 209 17.72 -0.73 -7.93
CA VAL A 209 18.13 -1.61 -9.04
C VAL A 209 18.96 -0.78 -10.01
N LEU A 210 20.26 -1.09 -10.14
CA LEU A 210 21.17 -0.34 -11.01
C LEU A 210 21.82 -1.25 -12.06
N GLY A 211 21.73 -0.87 -13.32
CA GLY A 211 22.38 -1.55 -14.47
C GLY A 211 23.79 -1.05 -14.76
N LYS A 212 24.41 -0.26 -13.87
CA LYS A 212 25.71 0.38 -14.12
C LYS A 212 26.89 -0.60 -14.29
N GLY A 213 26.71 -1.85 -13.89
CA GLY A 213 27.70 -2.93 -14.00
C GLY A 213 27.45 -3.92 -15.14
N GLY A 214 26.43 -3.68 -15.98
CA GLY A 214 25.96 -4.64 -16.99
C GLY A 214 24.55 -5.13 -16.66
N SER A 215 24.44 -6.33 -16.09
CA SER A 215 23.15 -6.83 -15.59
C SER A 215 22.63 -5.97 -14.43
N PRO A 216 21.32 -5.74 -14.30
CA PRO A 216 20.75 -5.02 -13.16
C PRO A 216 21.00 -5.75 -11.85
N ASP A 217 21.73 -5.09 -10.94
CA ASP A 217 22.01 -5.58 -9.60
C ASP A 217 21.24 -4.80 -8.52
N ILE A 218 21.09 -5.38 -7.32
CA ILE A 218 20.57 -4.75 -6.11
C ILE A 218 21.67 -3.97 -5.38
N TYR A 219 21.38 -2.71 -5.08
CA TYR A 219 22.21 -1.82 -4.28
C TYR A 219 21.43 -1.29 -3.09
N VAL A 220 22.15 -0.82 -2.07
CA VAL A 220 21.60 -0.01 -0.98
C VAL A 220 22.36 1.30 -0.92
N CYS A 221 21.60 2.40 -0.94
CA CYS A 221 22.11 3.76 -0.84
C CYS A 221 21.70 4.38 0.50
N ASP A 222 22.62 5.04 1.20
CA ASP A 222 22.28 5.95 2.29
C ASP A 222 21.52 7.17 1.73
N ALA A 223 20.35 7.48 2.31
CA ALA A 223 19.47 8.51 1.77
C ALA A 223 20.04 9.93 1.87
N ASP A 224 20.88 10.19 2.87
CA ASP A 224 21.44 11.51 3.17
C ASP A 224 22.83 11.67 2.55
N SER A 225 23.72 10.70 2.78
CA SER A 225 25.12 10.77 2.35
C SER A 225 25.33 10.31 0.90
N GLY A 226 24.38 9.55 0.34
CA GLY A 226 24.53 8.93 -0.99
C GLY A 226 25.52 7.77 -1.04
N ASN A 227 25.96 7.25 0.11
CA ASN A 227 26.89 6.12 0.18
C ASN A 227 26.22 4.88 -0.41
N LEU A 228 26.79 4.36 -1.49
CA LEU A 228 26.21 3.26 -2.26
C LEU A 228 26.98 1.95 -2.02
N ASN A 229 26.27 0.92 -1.57
CA ASN A 229 26.79 -0.43 -1.40
C ASN A 229 26.11 -1.38 -2.40
N GLN A 230 26.89 -2.21 -3.10
CA GLN A 230 26.38 -3.24 -3.99
C GLN A 230 26.12 -4.52 -3.18
N LEU A 231 24.90 -5.06 -3.23
CA LEU A 231 24.53 -6.25 -2.47
C LEU A 231 24.61 -7.53 -3.30
N THR A 232 24.31 -7.43 -4.59
CA THR A 232 24.36 -8.55 -5.52
C THR A 232 25.29 -8.22 -6.68
N LYS A 233 25.92 -9.27 -7.22
CA LYS A 233 26.75 -9.19 -8.41
C LYS A 233 26.61 -10.50 -9.15
N THR A 234 25.60 -10.57 -10.00
CA THR A 234 25.20 -11.83 -10.63
C THR A 234 25.13 -11.67 -12.15
N LYS A 235 24.89 -12.75 -12.89
CA LYS A 235 24.65 -12.67 -14.34
C LYS A 235 23.17 -12.44 -14.63
N GLU A 236 22.33 -12.71 -13.65
CA GLU A 236 20.89 -12.60 -13.63
C GLU A 236 20.45 -11.12 -13.63
N ALA A 237 19.20 -10.87 -14.00
CA ALA A 237 18.62 -9.54 -13.91
C ALA A 237 17.73 -9.45 -12.67
N GLU A 238 18.09 -8.56 -11.75
CA GLU A 238 17.36 -8.38 -10.50
C GLU A 238 16.42 -7.18 -10.56
N SER A 239 15.33 -7.26 -9.81
CA SER A 239 14.25 -6.28 -9.87
C SER A 239 13.39 -6.26 -8.60
N SER A 240 12.62 -5.18 -8.46
CA SER A 240 11.55 -5.01 -7.47
C SER A 240 11.98 -5.35 -6.03
N PRO A 241 12.99 -4.66 -5.46
CA PRO A 241 13.37 -4.88 -4.07
C PRO A 241 12.29 -4.37 -3.11
N CYS A 242 12.13 -5.03 -1.96
CA CYS A 242 11.37 -4.54 -0.82
C CYS A 242 12.09 -4.90 0.48
N TRP A 243 11.82 -4.14 1.55
CA TRP A 243 12.45 -4.34 2.85
C TRP A 243 11.60 -5.19 3.76
N SER A 244 12.25 -6.05 4.56
CA SER A 244 11.64 -6.56 5.79
C SER A 244 11.36 -5.40 6.76
N PRO A 245 10.29 -5.48 7.57
CA PRO A 245 9.90 -4.39 8.47
C PRO A 245 10.93 -4.08 9.57
N ASP A 246 11.83 -5.03 9.87
CA ASP A 246 12.97 -4.81 10.78
C ASP A 246 14.16 -4.11 10.11
N GLY A 247 14.10 -3.86 8.80
CA GLY A 247 15.15 -3.20 8.02
C GLY A 247 16.43 -4.03 7.85
N ARG A 248 16.42 -5.33 8.14
CA ARG A 248 17.61 -6.18 8.08
C ARG A 248 17.77 -6.98 6.80
N THR A 249 16.67 -7.21 6.09
CA THR A 249 16.62 -8.07 4.90
C THR A 249 15.95 -7.34 3.76
N ILE A 250 16.42 -7.58 2.54
CA ILE A 250 15.77 -7.14 1.31
C ILE A 250 15.30 -8.39 0.56
N CYS A 251 14.02 -8.43 0.18
CA CYS A 251 13.48 -9.41 -0.76
C CYS A 251 13.41 -8.78 -2.15
N PHE A 252 13.70 -9.55 -3.20
CA PHE A 252 13.71 -9.09 -4.58
C PHE A 252 13.43 -10.25 -5.53
N SER A 253 13.13 -9.93 -6.80
CA SER A 253 13.03 -10.91 -7.86
C SER A 253 14.35 -11.00 -8.62
N SER A 254 14.83 -12.21 -8.88
CA SER A 254 15.98 -12.47 -9.75
C SER A 254 15.55 -13.34 -10.93
N ARG A 255 15.91 -12.91 -12.14
CA ARG A 255 15.53 -13.55 -13.40
C ARG A 255 16.73 -14.22 -14.06
N HIS A 256 16.63 -15.54 -14.23
CA HIS A 256 17.61 -16.38 -14.92
C HIS A 256 16.93 -17.12 -16.08
N GLU A 257 17.50 -17.03 -17.29
CA GLU A 257 17.01 -17.73 -18.50
C GLU A 257 15.49 -17.62 -18.71
N GLY A 258 14.95 -16.42 -18.47
CA GLY A 258 13.54 -16.10 -18.68
C GLY A 258 12.63 -16.40 -17.49
N ARG A 259 13.08 -17.13 -16.47
CA ARG A 259 12.30 -17.47 -15.26
C ARG A 259 12.69 -16.58 -14.08
N SER A 260 11.69 -16.07 -13.37
CA SER A 260 11.89 -15.26 -12.17
C SER A 260 11.56 -16.02 -10.89
N ALA A 261 12.38 -15.84 -9.85
CA ALA A 261 12.14 -16.36 -8.51
C ALA A 261 12.46 -15.30 -7.46
N LEU A 262 11.89 -15.44 -6.27
CA LEU A 262 12.16 -14.54 -5.15
C LEU A 262 13.43 -14.94 -4.42
N PHE A 263 14.23 -13.94 -4.06
CA PHE A 263 15.45 -14.08 -3.27
C PHE A 263 15.41 -13.09 -2.10
N THR A 264 16.24 -13.36 -1.10
CA THR A 264 16.49 -12.45 0.02
C THR A 264 17.99 -12.22 0.18
N VAL A 265 18.38 -11.03 0.63
CA VAL A 265 19.77 -10.69 0.95
C VAL A 265 19.82 -9.83 2.22
N PRO A 266 20.81 -10.01 3.11
CA PRO A 266 20.98 -9.10 4.23
C PRO A 266 21.29 -7.69 3.73
N ALA A 267 20.65 -6.68 4.33
CA ALA A 267 20.82 -5.29 3.93
C ALA A 267 22.23 -4.71 4.19
N GLY A 268 23.01 -5.38 5.04
CA GLY A 268 24.43 -5.08 5.28
C GLY A 268 25.38 -5.75 4.28
N GLY A 269 24.87 -6.56 3.35
CA GLY A 269 25.66 -7.43 2.48
C GLY A 269 25.80 -8.85 3.04
N GLY A 270 26.25 -9.76 2.17
CA GLY A 270 26.33 -11.19 2.44
C GLY A 270 25.70 -12.04 1.34
N PRO A 271 25.62 -13.36 1.50
CA PRO A 271 25.06 -14.23 0.47
C PRO A 271 23.55 -14.01 0.33
N MET A 272 23.08 -13.88 -0.91
CA MET A 272 21.65 -13.98 -1.20
C MET A 272 21.15 -15.43 -1.08
N ARG A 273 19.87 -15.61 -0.79
CA ARG A 273 19.23 -16.92 -0.60
C ARG A 273 17.90 -16.95 -1.34
N GLY A 274 17.60 -18.06 -2.03
CA GLY A 274 16.29 -18.26 -2.62
C GLY A 274 15.21 -18.34 -1.54
N LEU A 275 14.09 -17.65 -1.76
CA LEU A 275 12.90 -17.73 -0.92
C LEU A 275 11.97 -18.80 -1.49
N SER A 276 11.71 -19.86 -0.73
CA SER A 276 10.82 -20.92 -1.18
C SER A 276 9.38 -20.43 -1.28
N THR A 277 8.76 -20.64 -2.44
CA THR A 277 7.36 -20.32 -2.75
C THR A 277 6.55 -21.57 -3.11
N GLY A 278 7.00 -22.75 -2.66
CA GLY A 278 6.31 -24.03 -2.90
C GLY A 278 6.26 -24.44 -4.37
N GLY A 279 7.26 -24.04 -5.16
CA GLY A 279 7.33 -24.36 -6.60
C GLY A 279 6.60 -23.37 -7.50
N ALA A 280 6.16 -22.21 -6.99
CA ALA A 280 5.62 -21.15 -7.83
C ALA A 280 6.66 -20.66 -8.85
N LEU A 281 6.22 -20.42 -10.08
CA LEU A 281 7.06 -19.98 -11.18
C LEU A 281 6.84 -18.50 -11.46
N ASN A 282 7.88 -17.81 -11.96
CA ASN A 282 7.82 -16.42 -12.41
C ASN A 282 7.28 -15.46 -11.32
N CYS A 283 7.92 -15.47 -10.16
CA CYS A 283 7.54 -14.63 -9.03
C CYS A 283 8.25 -13.27 -9.10
N THR A 284 7.50 -12.16 -9.02
CA THR A 284 7.97 -10.77 -9.12
C THR A 284 7.25 -9.87 -8.11
N GLU A 285 7.69 -8.62 -8.00
CA GLU A 285 7.01 -7.56 -7.20
C GLU A 285 6.68 -7.97 -5.76
N PRO A 286 7.66 -8.46 -4.96
CA PRO A 286 7.40 -8.76 -3.57
C PRO A 286 7.14 -7.48 -2.76
N ASP A 287 6.21 -7.51 -1.81
CA ASP A 287 6.09 -6.53 -0.73
C ASP A 287 5.90 -7.21 0.62
N TRP A 288 6.65 -6.77 1.62
CA TRP A 288 6.61 -7.34 2.97
C TRP A 288 5.47 -6.73 3.76
N SER A 289 4.70 -7.58 4.43
CA SER A 289 3.70 -7.14 5.41
C SER A 289 4.36 -6.37 6.56
N PRO A 290 3.77 -5.26 7.04
CA PRO A 290 4.32 -4.50 8.16
C PRO A 290 4.53 -5.31 9.45
N ASP A 291 3.73 -6.35 9.70
CA ASP A 291 3.89 -7.25 10.85
C ASP A 291 5.01 -8.31 10.68
N GLY A 292 5.61 -8.38 9.48
CA GLY A 292 6.75 -9.23 9.17
C GLY A 292 6.41 -10.68 8.87
N LYS A 293 5.13 -11.08 8.85
CA LYS A 293 4.74 -12.49 8.78
C LYS A 293 4.59 -13.03 7.36
N GLN A 294 4.21 -12.17 6.42
CA GLN A 294 3.92 -12.54 5.03
C GLN A 294 4.61 -11.62 4.03
N ILE A 295 4.86 -12.16 2.84
CA ILE A 295 5.27 -11.42 1.65
C ILE A 295 4.17 -11.64 0.61
N VAL A 296 3.59 -10.54 0.09
CA VAL A 296 2.71 -10.59 -1.08
C VAL A 296 3.56 -10.43 -2.33
N PHE A 297 3.19 -11.07 -3.44
CA PHE A 297 3.96 -11.00 -4.68
C PHE A 297 3.07 -11.30 -5.90
N THR A 298 3.56 -10.94 -7.08
CA THR A 298 2.95 -11.30 -8.36
C THR A 298 3.53 -12.61 -8.88
N ARG A 299 2.67 -13.50 -9.37
CA ARG A 299 3.04 -14.74 -10.06
C ARG A 299 2.52 -14.70 -11.49
N LEU A 300 3.33 -15.10 -12.47
CA LEU A 300 2.88 -15.25 -13.87
C LEU A 300 2.79 -16.72 -14.28
N VAL A 301 1.56 -17.23 -14.38
CA VAL A 301 1.23 -18.57 -14.91
C VAL A 301 0.00 -18.45 -15.81
N GLY A 302 0.22 -18.24 -17.11
CA GLY A 302 -0.83 -17.88 -18.06
C GLY A 302 -1.21 -16.40 -17.93
N ASP A 303 -1.77 -16.04 -16.77
CA ASP A 303 -2.09 -14.66 -16.35
C ASP A 303 -1.34 -14.29 -15.06
N PHE A 304 -1.44 -13.00 -14.68
CA PHE A 304 -0.89 -12.50 -13.42
C PHE A 304 -1.82 -12.81 -12.25
N GLU A 305 -1.25 -13.30 -11.16
CA GLU A 305 -1.94 -13.61 -9.91
C GLU A 305 -1.21 -12.97 -8.72
N ILE A 306 -1.98 -12.36 -7.82
CA ILE A 306 -1.50 -11.93 -6.51
C ILE A 306 -1.48 -13.15 -5.59
N CYS A 307 -0.32 -13.41 -5.00
CA CYS A 307 -0.07 -14.53 -4.09
C CYS A 307 0.52 -14.01 -2.78
N VAL A 308 0.39 -14.79 -1.71
CA VAL A 308 1.14 -14.57 -0.45
C VAL A 308 1.95 -15.79 -0.08
N VAL A 309 3.08 -15.58 0.59
CA VAL A 309 3.92 -16.62 1.18
C VAL A 309 4.34 -16.19 2.59
N PRO A 310 4.50 -17.12 3.55
CA PRO A 310 5.14 -16.81 4.82
C PRO A 310 6.53 -16.19 4.60
N ALA A 311 6.90 -15.23 5.44
CA ALA A 311 8.14 -14.47 5.31
C ALA A 311 9.41 -15.34 5.35
N GLY A 312 9.36 -16.49 6.02
CA GLY A 312 10.44 -17.49 6.03
C GLY A 312 10.50 -18.38 4.79
N GLY A 313 9.52 -18.29 3.90
CA GLY A 313 9.33 -19.17 2.75
C GLY A 313 8.64 -20.49 3.13
N SER A 314 7.74 -20.95 2.26
CA SER A 314 7.07 -22.26 2.33
C SER A 314 6.17 -22.42 1.10
N ALA A 315 5.07 -23.18 1.19
CA ALA A 315 3.98 -23.08 0.23
C ALA A 315 3.39 -21.65 0.22
N MET A 316 3.13 -21.14 -0.98
CA MET A 316 2.40 -19.90 -1.20
C MET A 316 0.90 -20.16 -1.36
N THR A 317 0.08 -19.14 -1.18
CA THR A 317 -1.38 -19.17 -1.39
C THR A 317 -1.75 -18.14 -2.48
N PRO A 318 -2.38 -18.57 -3.60
CA PRO A 318 -2.92 -17.64 -4.59
C PRO A 318 -4.18 -16.95 -4.02
N LEU A 319 -4.35 -15.66 -4.31
CA LEU A 319 -5.46 -14.85 -3.81
C LEU A 319 -6.43 -14.46 -4.93
N VAL A 320 -5.97 -13.66 -5.88
CA VAL A 320 -6.79 -13.06 -6.95
C VAL A 320 -5.97 -12.81 -8.20
N ALA A 321 -6.62 -12.67 -9.36
CA ALA A 321 -5.96 -12.23 -10.58
C ALA A 321 -5.52 -10.75 -10.46
N GLY A 322 -4.26 -10.46 -10.79
CA GLY A 322 -3.68 -9.11 -10.68
C GLY A 322 -2.16 -9.10 -10.61
N GLU A 323 -1.59 -7.89 -10.64
CA GLU A 323 -0.14 -7.59 -10.60
C GLU A 323 0.14 -6.38 -9.68
N ASP A 324 1.42 -6.06 -9.43
CA ASP A 324 1.89 -4.92 -8.65
C ASP A 324 1.26 -4.76 -7.23
N PRO A 325 1.35 -5.74 -6.31
CA PRO A 325 0.76 -5.62 -4.98
C PRO A 325 1.59 -4.74 -4.04
N SER A 326 0.90 -4.02 -3.14
CA SER A 326 1.51 -3.29 -2.03
C SER A 326 0.65 -3.38 -0.76
N TRP A 327 1.26 -3.72 0.36
CA TRP A 327 0.61 -3.83 1.67
C TRP A 327 0.25 -2.45 2.23
N ALA A 328 -0.99 -2.35 2.72
CA ALA A 328 -1.39 -1.30 3.65
C ALA A 328 -0.67 -1.44 5.00
N PRO A 329 -0.58 -0.36 5.80
CA PRO A 329 0.07 -0.38 7.12
C PRO A 329 -0.58 -1.35 8.14
N ASN A 330 -1.82 -1.80 7.89
CA ASN A 330 -2.56 -2.70 8.78
C ASN A 330 -2.19 -4.20 8.64
N SER A 331 -1.28 -4.58 7.73
CA SER A 331 -0.91 -5.98 7.43
C SER A 331 -2.08 -6.89 7.06
N ARG A 332 -3.15 -6.32 6.51
CA ARG A 332 -4.39 -7.03 6.15
C ARG A 332 -4.84 -6.71 4.73
N THR A 333 -4.78 -5.42 4.37
CA THR A 333 -5.25 -4.94 3.08
C THR A 333 -4.06 -4.80 2.13
N VAL A 334 -4.28 -5.16 0.86
CA VAL A 334 -3.32 -4.98 -0.23
C VAL A 334 -3.96 -4.12 -1.29
N ILE A 335 -3.22 -3.15 -1.83
CA ILE A 335 -3.59 -2.46 -3.08
C ILE A 335 -2.85 -3.15 -4.22
N PHE A 336 -3.51 -3.31 -5.36
CA PHE A 336 -2.92 -4.02 -6.50
C PHE A 336 -3.53 -3.53 -7.82
N THR A 337 -2.92 -3.94 -8.92
CA THR A 337 -3.41 -3.68 -10.28
C THR A 337 -4.18 -4.89 -10.79
N ARG A 338 -5.33 -4.67 -11.42
CA ARG A 338 -6.03 -5.72 -12.19
C ARG A 338 -6.51 -5.20 -13.54
N ARG A 339 -6.93 -6.11 -14.42
CA ARG A 339 -7.46 -5.77 -15.73
C ARG A 339 -8.99 -5.81 -15.74
N VAL A 340 -9.62 -4.71 -16.12
CA VAL A 340 -11.07 -4.62 -16.32
C VAL A 340 -11.33 -4.12 -17.74
N LYS A 341 -12.01 -4.94 -18.56
CA LYS A 341 -12.31 -4.63 -19.98
C LYS A 341 -11.06 -4.18 -20.78
N GLY A 342 -9.92 -4.84 -20.54
CA GLY A 342 -8.66 -4.56 -21.24
C GLY A 342 -7.86 -3.36 -20.72
N LYS A 343 -8.36 -2.62 -19.72
CA LYS A 343 -7.61 -1.53 -19.07
C LYS A 343 -7.10 -1.96 -17.70
N ARG A 344 -5.93 -1.44 -17.31
CA ARG A 344 -5.46 -1.60 -15.93
C ARG A 344 -6.19 -0.62 -15.02
N VAL A 345 -6.65 -1.14 -13.89
CA VAL A 345 -7.30 -0.41 -12.82
C VAL A 345 -6.62 -0.77 -11.51
N VAL A 346 -6.69 0.14 -10.55
CA VAL A 346 -6.20 -0.11 -9.18
C VAL A 346 -7.36 -0.61 -8.32
N SER A 347 -7.10 -1.59 -7.46
CA SER A 347 -8.11 -2.23 -6.61
C SER A 347 -7.53 -2.56 -5.24
N LEU A 348 -8.42 -2.70 -4.25
CA LEU A 348 -8.11 -3.15 -2.90
C LEU A 348 -8.46 -4.63 -2.74
N LEU A 349 -7.70 -5.32 -1.92
CA LEU A 349 -7.87 -6.72 -1.54
C LEU A 349 -7.81 -6.84 -0.02
N ASP A 350 -8.84 -7.43 0.57
CA ASP A 350 -8.84 -7.90 1.95
C ASP A 350 -8.29 -9.33 2.02
N VAL A 351 -7.03 -9.52 2.41
CA VAL A 351 -6.34 -10.83 2.30
C VAL A 351 -7.04 -11.97 3.06
N PRO A 352 -7.54 -11.81 4.30
CA PRO A 352 -8.17 -12.91 5.04
C PRO A 352 -9.49 -13.39 4.43
N THR A 353 -10.27 -12.50 3.79
CA THR A 353 -11.60 -12.82 3.22
C THR A 353 -11.58 -12.93 1.69
N ILE A 354 -10.47 -12.56 1.04
CA ILE A 354 -10.27 -12.51 -0.42
C ILE A 354 -11.27 -11.56 -1.12
N GLN A 355 -11.91 -10.65 -0.38
CA GLN A 355 -12.80 -9.65 -0.96
C GLN A 355 -12.00 -8.59 -1.69
N THR A 356 -12.49 -8.17 -2.86
CA THR A 356 -11.87 -7.10 -3.65
C THR A 356 -12.84 -5.96 -3.89
N LYS A 357 -12.31 -4.75 -3.98
CA LYS A 357 -13.06 -3.56 -4.37
C LYS A 357 -12.24 -2.69 -5.32
N ASP A 358 -12.85 -2.18 -6.36
CA ASP A 358 -12.22 -1.13 -7.16
C ASP A 358 -12.28 0.19 -6.40
N ILE A 359 -11.17 0.93 -6.47
CA ILE A 359 -11.13 2.30 -5.98
C ILE A 359 -11.71 3.26 -7.03
N GLN A 360 -11.94 4.51 -6.67
CA GLN A 360 -12.26 5.54 -7.65
C GLN A 360 -11.11 5.65 -8.66
N GLN A 361 -11.42 5.44 -9.94
CA GLN A 361 -10.41 5.44 -11.01
C GLN A 361 -10.15 6.85 -11.52
N THR A 362 -8.88 7.13 -11.84
CA THR A 362 -8.48 8.29 -12.64
C THR A 362 -8.62 7.96 -14.13
N SER A 363 -8.86 8.96 -14.98
CA SER A 363 -8.87 8.75 -16.44
C SER A 363 -7.49 8.27 -16.92
N GLY A 364 -7.47 7.16 -17.67
CA GLY A 364 -6.23 6.52 -18.13
C GLY A 364 -6.14 5.05 -17.69
N SER A 365 -4.98 4.44 -17.88
CA SER A 365 -4.66 3.09 -17.40
C SER A 365 -3.90 3.21 -16.09
N CYS A 366 -4.50 2.79 -14.97
CA CYS A 366 -3.95 2.96 -13.62
C CYS A 366 -3.23 1.68 -13.18
N SER A 367 -1.99 1.77 -12.71
CA SER A 367 -1.16 0.62 -12.33
C SER A 367 -0.04 0.96 -11.37
N GLN A 368 0.75 -0.03 -10.94
CA GLN A 368 1.91 0.14 -10.06
C GLN A 368 1.59 0.93 -8.78
N PRO A 369 0.54 0.55 -8.02
CA PRO A 369 0.22 1.24 -6.80
C PRO A 369 1.25 0.96 -5.71
N CYS A 370 1.50 1.96 -4.87
CA CYS A 370 2.28 1.84 -3.65
C CYS A 370 1.52 2.51 -2.50
N TRP A 371 1.34 1.78 -1.41
CA TRP A 371 0.65 2.28 -0.22
C TRP A 371 1.61 3.06 0.67
N ALA A 372 1.19 4.22 1.17
CA ALA A 372 1.93 4.94 2.20
C ALA A 372 1.92 4.14 3.51
N LYS A 373 3.11 3.88 4.07
CA LYS A 373 3.32 3.11 5.30
C LYS A 373 3.61 4.01 6.49
#